data_AF-A0A2N7WC82-F1
#
_entry.id   AF-A0A2N7WC82-F1
#
_cell.length_a   1.000
_cell.length_b   1.000
_cell.length_c   1.000
_cell.angle_alpha   90.00
_cell.angle_beta   90.00
_cell.angle_gamma   90.00
#
_symmetry.space_group_name_H-M   'P 1'
#
loop_
_entity.id
_entity.type
_entity.pdbx_description
1 polymer ?
#
loop_
_entity_poly.entity_id
_entity_poly.type
_entity_poly.pdbx_seq_one_letter_code
_entity_poly.pdbx_strand_id
1 'polypeptide(L)'
;MEGSGMTNPVVHVSNLSSQAVCISHDPNWDDQELLVDGERSTYTTCIASGVDADVSVDAEGDDSPDEHLMGVIFSDGKDFEYGNAGGYQATIGHHADSGLLAVTDQYTMRSPSIQYSVDNQTQWSMDMTFVDA
;
A
#
# COMPACT_ATOMS: atom_id res chain seq x y z
N MET A 1 -9.26 -24.80 21.46
CA MET A 1 -7.95 -24.48 20.86
C MET A 1 -8.19 -23.22 20.07
N GLU A 2 -7.92 -22.08 20.69
CA GLU A 2 -8.01 -20.78 20.02
C GLU A 2 -6.84 -20.71 19.05
N GLY A 3 -7.15 -20.72 17.75
CA GLY A 3 -6.13 -20.55 16.71
C GLY A 3 -5.56 -19.15 16.85
N SER A 4 -4.24 -19.06 17.01
CA SER A 4 -3.49 -17.82 16.92
C SER A 4 -3.96 -17.06 15.68
N GLY A 5 -4.59 -15.89 15.86
CA GLY A 5 -5.03 -15.05 14.76
C GLY A 5 -3.82 -14.66 13.93
N MET A 6 -3.73 -15.21 12.72
CA MET A 6 -2.67 -14.94 11.75
C MET A 6 -2.83 -13.48 11.28
N THR A 7 -1.72 -12.74 11.19
CA THR A 7 -1.74 -11.30 10.90
C THR A 7 -1.41 -11.08 9.44
N ASN A 8 -2.38 -10.66 8.63
CA ASN A 8 -2.15 -10.19 7.27
C ASN A 8 -1.16 -9.01 7.29
N PRO A 9 -0.30 -8.85 6.27
CA PRO A 9 0.53 -7.66 6.16
C PRO A 9 -0.37 -6.42 6.04
N VAL A 10 -0.17 -5.43 6.89
CA VAL A 10 -0.94 -4.18 6.91
C VAL A 10 -0.03 -2.97 6.71
N VAL A 11 -0.41 -2.10 5.79
CA VAL A 11 0.17 -0.77 5.66
C VAL A 11 -0.81 0.23 6.24
N HIS A 12 -0.39 0.89 7.32
CA HIS A 12 -1.14 2.00 7.91
C HIS A 12 -0.80 3.27 7.11
N VAL A 13 -1.73 3.72 6.29
CA VAL A 13 -1.54 4.86 5.40
C VAL A 13 -2.10 6.12 6.04
N SER A 14 -1.25 7.12 6.24
CA SER A 14 -1.66 8.46 6.70
C SER A 14 -1.52 9.49 5.59
N ASN A 15 -2.62 10.11 5.19
CA ASN A 15 -2.59 11.19 4.21
C ASN A 15 -2.52 12.56 4.90
N LEU A 16 -1.32 13.12 5.02
CA LEU A 16 -1.08 14.47 5.51
C LEU A 16 -0.84 15.49 4.37
N SER A 17 -0.98 15.06 3.11
CA SER A 17 -0.87 15.95 1.96
C SER A 17 -2.10 16.84 1.81
N SER A 18 -2.00 17.89 1.00
CA SER A 18 -3.12 18.76 0.64
C SER A 18 -4.10 18.11 -0.35
N GLN A 19 -3.72 16.98 -0.96
CA GLN A 19 -4.48 16.29 -1.99
C GLN A 19 -5.01 14.94 -1.49
N ALA A 20 -5.86 14.31 -2.29
CA ALA A 20 -6.27 12.95 -2.01
C ALA A 20 -5.16 11.98 -2.42
N VAL A 21 -4.99 10.90 -1.66
CA VAL A 21 -4.18 9.75 -2.07
C VAL A 21 -5.13 8.68 -2.56
N CYS A 22 -4.98 8.26 -3.80
CA CYS A 22 -5.78 7.23 -4.43
C CYS A 22 -5.02 5.91 -4.46
N ILE A 23 -5.71 4.81 -4.22
CA ILE A 23 -5.18 3.45 -4.09
C ILE A 23 -5.85 2.61 -5.19
N SER A 24 -5.08 2.08 -6.14
CA SER A 24 -5.63 1.20 -7.17
C SER A 24 -6.19 -0.08 -6.55
N HIS A 25 -7.31 -0.57 -7.06
CA HIS A 25 -7.87 -1.87 -6.67
C HIS A 25 -7.10 -3.05 -7.25
N ASP A 26 -6.47 -2.87 -8.41
CA ASP A 26 -5.69 -3.88 -9.13
C ASP A 26 -4.32 -3.26 -9.46
N PRO A 27 -3.32 -3.41 -8.57
CA PRO A 27 -2.07 -2.68 -8.64
C PRO A 27 -1.01 -3.30 -9.57
N ASN A 28 -1.23 -4.52 -10.03
CA ASN A 28 -0.28 -5.36 -10.76
C ASN A 28 -0.94 -6.14 -11.92
N TRP A 29 -2.25 -5.99 -12.14
CA TRP A 29 -3.02 -6.70 -13.18
C TRP A 29 -2.87 -8.22 -13.10
N ASP A 30 -2.75 -8.75 -11.88
CA ASP A 30 -2.60 -10.17 -11.59
C ASP A 30 -3.73 -10.73 -10.70
N ASP A 31 -4.84 -9.99 -10.61
CA ASP A 31 -6.02 -10.29 -9.82
C ASP A 31 -5.78 -10.30 -8.29
N GLN A 32 -4.68 -9.72 -7.80
CA GLN A 32 -4.49 -9.48 -6.36
C GLN A 32 -5.62 -8.58 -5.81
N GLU A 33 -6.33 -9.07 -4.79
CA GLU A 33 -7.40 -8.33 -4.13
C GLU A 33 -6.89 -7.55 -2.92
N LEU A 34 -6.77 -6.23 -3.04
CA LEU A 34 -6.49 -5.37 -1.89
C LEU A 34 -7.70 -5.25 -0.96
N LEU A 35 -7.43 -5.21 0.33
CA LEU A 35 -8.36 -4.80 1.37
C LEU A 35 -8.02 -3.37 1.79
N VAL A 36 -8.99 -2.45 1.73
CA VAL A 36 -8.87 -1.10 2.27
C VAL A 36 -9.83 -0.98 3.45
N ASP A 37 -9.31 -0.67 4.63
CA ASP A 37 -10.03 -0.70 5.91
C ASP A 37 -10.76 -2.04 6.18
N GLY A 38 -10.15 -3.13 5.71
CA GLY A 38 -10.68 -4.50 5.83
C GLY A 38 -11.76 -4.87 4.80
N GLU A 39 -12.17 -3.96 3.92
CA GLU A 39 -13.11 -4.24 2.84
C GLU A 39 -12.38 -4.49 1.51
N ARG A 40 -12.82 -5.52 0.76
CA ARG A 40 -12.29 -5.80 -0.58
C ARG A 40 -12.50 -4.60 -1.49
N SER A 41 -11.40 -4.04 -1.97
CA SER A 41 -11.37 -2.92 -2.90
C SER A 41 -11.74 -3.42 -4.28
N THR A 42 -12.89 -2.99 -4.80
CA THR A 42 -13.37 -3.34 -6.15
C THR A 42 -13.24 -2.18 -7.14
N TYR A 43 -12.73 -1.05 -6.67
CA TYR A 43 -12.52 0.18 -7.44
C TYR A 43 -11.44 1.02 -6.76
N THR A 44 -10.81 1.91 -7.52
CA THR A 44 -9.83 2.86 -6.97
C THR A 44 -10.45 3.69 -5.84
N THR A 45 -9.91 3.52 -4.64
CA THR A 45 -10.35 4.21 -3.42
C THR A 45 -9.45 5.41 -3.18
N CYS A 46 -10.01 6.57 -2.79
CA CYS A 46 -9.17 7.72 -2.46
C CYS A 46 -9.44 8.19 -1.04
N ILE A 47 -8.38 8.32 -0.26
CA ILE A 47 -8.38 8.86 1.09
C ILE A 47 -8.15 10.37 1.03
N ALA A 48 -9.03 11.13 1.67
CA ALA A 48 -8.95 12.59 1.70
C ALA A 48 -7.77 13.07 2.56
N SER A 49 -7.42 14.35 2.44
CA SER A 49 -6.44 15.00 3.31
C SER A 49 -6.86 14.88 4.78
N GLY A 50 -5.91 14.50 5.64
CA GLY A 50 -6.12 14.27 7.08
C GLY A 50 -6.86 12.98 7.42
N VAL A 51 -7.01 12.07 6.46
CA VAL A 51 -7.65 10.76 6.66
C VAL A 51 -6.62 9.65 6.57
N ASP A 52 -6.75 8.69 7.47
CA ASP A 52 -5.94 7.47 7.50
C ASP A 52 -6.74 6.28 6.93
N ALA A 53 -6.04 5.26 6.42
CA ALA A 53 -6.62 3.99 6.03
C ALA A 53 -5.63 2.84 6.17
N ASP A 54 -6.14 1.64 6.38
CA ASP A 54 -5.34 0.41 6.39
C ASP A 54 -5.41 -0.28 5.03
N VAL A 55 -4.25 -0.58 4.44
CA VAL A 55 -4.15 -1.35 3.18
C VAL A 55 -3.54 -2.71 3.47
N SER A 56 -4.20 -3.78 3.05
CA SER A 56 -3.72 -5.15 3.27
C SER A 56 -4.08 -6.09 2.13
N VAL A 57 -3.54 -7.31 2.17
CA VAL A 57 -3.96 -8.44 1.33
C VAL A 57 -4.32 -9.61 2.23
N ASP A 58 -5.17 -10.51 1.74
CA ASP A 58 -5.35 -11.80 2.41
C ASP A 58 -4.16 -12.69 2.06
N ALA A 59 -3.28 -12.93 3.05
CA ALA A 59 -2.10 -13.77 2.84
C ALA A 59 -2.44 -15.28 2.85
N GLU A 60 -3.72 -15.66 3.02
CA GLU A 60 -4.21 -17.04 3.08
C GLU A 60 -3.45 -17.97 4.06
N GLY A 61 -2.73 -17.38 5.02
CA GLY A 61 -1.91 -18.11 5.98
C GLY A 61 -0.50 -18.46 5.50
N ASP A 62 -0.03 -17.89 4.38
CA ASP A 62 1.39 -17.92 4.01
C ASP A 62 2.19 -16.96 4.90
N ASP A 63 3.11 -17.52 5.67
CA ASP A 63 3.99 -16.81 6.59
C ASP A 63 5.44 -16.76 6.09
N SER A 64 5.68 -17.22 4.86
CA SER A 64 7.02 -17.24 4.30
C SER A 64 7.51 -15.80 4.06
N PRO A 65 8.78 -15.49 4.41
CA PRO A 65 9.35 -14.20 4.10
C PRO A 65 9.48 -14.06 2.58
N ASP A 66 8.51 -13.39 1.96
CA ASP A 66 8.50 -13.02 0.55
C ASP A 66 8.75 -11.51 0.39
N GLU A 67 9.61 -11.13 -0.55
CA GLU A 67 9.86 -9.74 -0.93
C GLU A 67 8.72 -9.16 -1.78
N HIS A 68 7.82 -10.00 -2.30
CA HIS A 68 6.75 -9.65 -3.23
C HIS A 68 5.34 -9.93 -2.70
N LEU A 69 5.11 -9.74 -1.39
CA LEU A 69 3.82 -10.05 -0.75
C LEU A 69 2.62 -9.24 -1.27
N MET A 70 2.83 -7.96 -1.58
CA MET A 70 1.75 -7.05 -1.92
C MET A 70 2.21 -6.06 -2.99
N GLY A 71 1.57 -6.10 -4.16
CA GLY A 71 1.57 -4.97 -5.09
C GLY A 71 0.64 -3.86 -4.58
N VAL A 72 1.02 -2.60 -4.73
CA VAL A 72 0.12 -1.45 -4.48
C VAL A 72 0.44 -0.30 -5.42
N ILE A 73 -0.58 0.46 -5.81
CA ILE A 73 -0.40 1.73 -6.50
C ILE A 73 -1.03 2.84 -5.67
N PHE A 74 -0.22 3.81 -5.27
CA PHE A 74 -0.65 5.06 -4.65
C PHE A 74 -0.49 6.22 -5.65
N SER A 75 -1.53 7.02 -5.87
CA SER A 75 -1.51 8.13 -6.83
C SER A 75 -2.16 9.40 -6.29
N ASP A 76 -1.83 10.55 -6.86
CA ASP A 76 -2.44 11.86 -6.52
C ASP A 76 -3.77 12.11 -7.25
N GLY A 77 -4.30 11.09 -7.93
CA GLY A 77 -5.56 11.15 -8.66
C GLY A 77 -6.01 9.77 -9.16
N LYS A 78 -7.29 9.64 -9.51
CA LYS A 78 -7.89 8.35 -9.94
C LYS A 78 -7.45 7.91 -11.35
N ASP A 79 -7.02 8.86 -12.18
CA ASP A 79 -6.73 8.69 -13.59
C ASP A 79 -5.24 8.39 -13.85
N PHE A 80 -4.65 7.47 -13.09
CA PHE A 80 -3.22 7.14 -13.20
C PHE A 80 -2.89 6.32 -14.47
N GLU A 81 -3.79 5.45 -14.94
CA GLU A 81 -3.55 4.59 -16.11
C GLU A 81 -3.46 5.37 -17.43
N TYR A 82 -4.44 6.25 -17.69
CA TYR A 82 -4.58 6.96 -18.97
C TYR A 82 -4.65 8.49 -18.84
N GLY A 83 -4.75 9.01 -17.61
CA GLY A 83 -4.94 10.43 -17.34
C GLY A 83 -3.63 11.17 -17.12
N ASN A 84 -3.57 12.09 -16.16
CA ASN A 84 -2.34 12.83 -15.82
C ASN A 84 -1.85 12.64 -14.37
N ALA A 85 -2.59 11.88 -13.56
CA ALA A 85 -2.19 11.61 -12.18
C ALA A 85 -0.78 10.98 -12.12
N GLY A 86 0.03 11.48 -11.19
CA GLY A 86 1.30 10.89 -10.82
C GLY A 86 1.11 9.92 -9.66
N GLY A 87 2.05 9.00 -9.48
CA GLY A 87 2.00 8.07 -8.36
C GLY A 87 3.20 7.17 -8.24
N TYR A 88 3.07 6.19 -7.36
CA TYR A 88 4.04 5.15 -7.07
C TYR A 88 3.38 3.79 -7.27
N GLN A 89 3.97 2.98 -8.12
CA GLN A 89 3.70 1.55 -8.14
C GLN A 89 4.77 0.90 -7.27
N ALA A 90 4.37 0.27 -6.18
CA ALA A 90 5.26 -0.28 -5.18
C ALA A 90 4.99 -1.77 -4.97
N THR A 91 6.06 -2.50 -4.71
CA THR A 91 5.99 -3.82 -4.12
C THR A 91 6.33 -3.70 -2.64
N ILE A 92 5.51 -4.32 -1.81
CA ILE A 92 5.69 -4.38 -0.37
C ILE A 92 5.90 -5.84 0.01
N GLY A 93 6.93 -6.10 0.80
CA GLY A 93 7.27 -7.42 1.29
C GLY A 93 8.33 -7.36 2.38
N HIS A 94 8.86 -8.51 2.75
CA HIS A 94 9.92 -8.60 3.76
C HIS A 94 11.26 -8.22 3.16
N HIS A 95 11.90 -7.17 3.66
CA HIS A 95 13.23 -6.77 3.21
C HIS A 95 14.28 -7.84 3.56
N ALA A 96 15.09 -8.26 2.58
CA ALA A 96 16.09 -9.34 2.69
C ALA A 96 16.95 -9.28 3.97
N ASP A 97 17.46 -8.10 4.31
CA ASP A 97 18.41 -7.95 5.41
C ASP A 97 17.74 -7.85 6.81
N SER A 98 16.56 -7.25 6.90
CA SER A 98 15.93 -6.90 8.18
C SER A 98 14.78 -7.84 8.55
N GLY A 99 14.17 -8.50 7.57
CA GLY A 99 12.97 -9.31 7.74
C GLY A 99 11.74 -8.49 8.13
N LEU A 100 11.79 -7.16 8.01
CA LEU A 100 10.68 -6.26 8.29
C LEU A 100 9.90 -5.98 7.00
N LEU A 101 8.60 -5.73 7.13
CA LEU A 101 7.75 -5.27 6.04
C LEU A 101 8.26 -3.91 5.55
N ALA A 102 8.51 -3.80 4.26
CA ALA A 102 9.08 -2.61 3.63
C ALA A 102 8.61 -2.51 2.19
N VAL A 103 8.79 -1.32 1.58
CA VAL A 103 8.79 -1.20 0.13
C VAL A 103 10.08 -1.81 -0.41
N THR A 104 9.96 -2.90 -1.17
CA THR A 104 11.08 -3.70 -1.71
C THR A 104 11.41 -3.34 -3.14
N ASP A 105 10.42 -2.89 -3.91
CA ASP A 105 10.60 -2.31 -5.24
C ASP A 105 9.63 -1.14 -5.45
N GLN A 106 10.02 -0.19 -6.29
CA GLN A 106 9.21 0.98 -6.62
C GLN A 106 9.49 1.47 -8.03
N TYR A 107 8.40 1.77 -8.73
CA TYR A 107 8.40 2.60 -9.93
C TYR A 107 7.61 3.89 -9.68
N THR A 108 8.20 5.04 -10.07
CA THR A 108 7.54 6.34 -9.99
C THR A 108 6.89 6.68 -11.33
N MET A 109 5.58 6.87 -11.31
CA MET A 109 4.79 7.27 -12.47
C MET A 109 4.73 8.80 -12.55
N ARG A 110 5.22 9.35 -13.67
CA ARG A 110 5.19 10.79 -13.96
C ARG A 110 5.83 11.62 -12.84
N SER A 111 5.19 12.72 -12.44
CA SER A 111 5.62 13.61 -11.38
C SER A 111 4.51 13.69 -10.33
N PRO A 112 4.49 12.74 -9.36
CA PRO A 112 3.51 12.78 -8.28
C PRO A 112 3.67 14.08 -7.49
N SER A 113 2.55 14.68 -7.13
CA SER A 113 2.47 15.85 -6.26
C SER A 113 2.40 15.51 -4.77
N ILE A 114 2.49 14.22 -4.47
CA ILE A 114 2.62 13.64 -3.14
C ILE A 114 3.98 12.92 -3.06
N GLN A 115 4.55 12.83 -1.86
CA GLN A 115 5.69 11.98 -1.54
C GLN A 115 5.41 11.21 -0.25
N TYR A 116 6.07 10.08 -0.05
CA TYR A 116 5.85 9.24 1.13
C TYR A 116 7.13 8.95 1.92
N SER A 117 6.95 8.64 3.19
CA SER A 117 7.97 8.08 4.07
C SER A 117 7.42 6.85 4.79
N VAL A 118 8.29 5.89 5.10
CA VAL A 118 7.96 4.67 5.85
C VAL A 118 8.58 4.73 7.24
N ASP A 119 7.81 4.35 8.26
CA ASP A 119 8.25 4.21 9.64
C ASP A 119 7.55 3.04 10.37
N ASN A 120 7.87 2.87 11.66
CA ASN A 120 7.28 1.86 12.57
C ASN A 120 7.12 0.45 11.99
N GLN A 121 8.14 -0.01 11.25
CA GLN A 121 8.11 -1.30 10.57
C GLN A 121 8.22 -2.46 11.56
N THR A 122 7.32 -3.43 11.40
CA THR A 122 7.38 -4.76 12.00
C THR A 122 7.47 -5.80 10.90
N GLN A 123 7.44 -7.09 11.24
CA GLN A 123 7.35 -8.14 10.23
C GLN A 123 6.02 -8.10 9.45
N TRP A 124 4.94 -7.60 10.07
CA TRP A 124 3.58 -7.69 9.52
C TRP A 124 2.91 -6.34 9.32
N SER A 125 3.59 -5.25 9.67
CA SER A 125 3.02 -3.92 9.53
C SER A 125 4.09 -2.88 9.20
N MET A 126 3.66 -1.82 8.55
CA MET A 126 4.45 -0.60 8.43
C MET A 126 3.55 0.62 8.38
N ASP A 127 4.06 1.75 8.83
CA ASP A 127 3.38 3.04 8.70
C ASP A 127 3.91 3.72 7.44
N MET A 128 3.00 4.27 6.63
CA MET A 128 3.31 5.00 5.41
C MET A 128 2.61 6.35 5.44
N THR A 129 3.38 7.42 5.57
CA THR A 129 2.87 8.79 5.62
C THR A 129 3.07 9.49 4.29
N PHE A 130 2.01 10.04 3.72
CA PHE A 130 2.04 10.89 2.53
C PHE A 130 1.96 12.37 2.88
N VAL A 131 2.78 13.19 2.22
CA VAL A 131 2.81 14.66 2.32
C VAL A 131 2.91 15.27 0.92
N ASP A 132 2.75 16.59 0.78
CA ASP A 132 3.01 17.28 -0.48
C ASP A 132 4.50 17.14 -0.89
N ALA A 133 4.75 16.98 -2.19
CA ALA A 133 6.10 16.84 -2.78
C ALA A 133 6.86 18.18 -2.88
#